data_AF-A0A1B7WTZ4-F1
#
_entry.id   AF-A0A1B7WTZ4-F1
#
_cell.length_a   1.000
_cell.length_b   1.000
_cell.length_c   1.000
_cell.angle_alpha   90.00
_cell.angle_beta   90.00
_cell.angle_gamma   90.00
#
_symmetry.space_group_name_H-M   'P 1'
#
loop_
_entity.id
_entity.type
_entity.pdbx_description
1 polymer ?
#
loop_
_entity_poly.entity_id
_entity_poly.type
_entity_poly.pdbx_seq_one_letter_code
_entity_poly.pdbx_strand_id
1 'polypeptide(L)'
;MTIDEYPWLEPLKTAVNGLKVPVEEEIFLDKLKNTMWSEESGKQPPTLNPEEIMQYLLQMGIIDRRYDKRVNMPTIYMYGFGVKRPKG
;
A
#
# COMPACT_ATOMS: atom_id res chain seq x y z
N MET A 1 -1.59 -1.14 16.16
CA MET A 1 -1.12 -0.09 15.24
C MET A 1 -2.34 0.71 14.87
N THR A 2 -2.55 1.87 15.49
CA THR A 2 -3.64 2.75 15.12
C THR A 2 -3.23 3.51 13.86
N ILE A 3 -4.13 3.56 12.89
CA ILE A 3 -3.94 4.26 11.61
C ILE A 3 -3.70 5.77 11.80
N ASP A 4 -4.02 6.30 12.99
CA ASP A 4 -3.82 7.71 13.36
C ASP A 4 -2.38 8.22 13.21
N GLU A 5 -1.37 7.34 13.20
CA GLU A 5 0.04 7.76 13.07
C GLU A 5 0.45 8.14 11.64
N TYR A 6 -0.29 7.69 10.61
CA TYR A 6 0.06 7.93 9.21
C TYR A 6 -1.16 8.32 8.37
N PRO A 7 -1.65 9.58 8.48
CA PRO A 7 -2.85 10.05 7.78
C PRO A 7 -2.80 9.87 6.26
N TRP A 8 -1.60 9.88 5.68
CA TRP A 8 -1.38 9.70 4.24
C TRP A 8 -1.69 8.30 3.73
N LEU A 9 -1.90 7.31 4.61
CA LEU A 9 -2.31 5.96 4.21
C LEU A 9 -3.80 5.88 3.83
N GLU A 10 -4.64 6.85 4.21
CA GLU A 10 -6.08 6.83 3.91
C GLU A 10 -6.40 6.79 2.41
N PRO A 11 -5.82 7.67 1.56
CA PRO A 11 -5.96 7.56 0.11
C PRO A 11 -5.51 6.19 -0.43
N LEU A 12 -4.42 5.66 0.11
CA LEU A 12 -3.87 4.38 -0.33
C LEU A 12 -4.84 3.23 -0.06
N LYS A 13 -5.47 3.19 1.11
CA LYS A 13 -6.52 2.19 1.42
C LYS A 13 -7.60 2.15 0.37
N THR A 14 -8.03 3.32 -0.10
CA THR A 14 -9.04 3.43 -1.16
C THR A 14 -8.51 2.87 -2.47
N ALA A 15 -7.27 3.20 -2.85
CA ALA A 15 -6.66 2.78 -4.11
C ALA A 15 -6.43 1.25 -4.20
N VAL A 16 -6.08 0.62 -3.08
CA VAL A 16 -5.80 -0.83 -3.00
C VAL A 16 -6.98 -1.67 -2.52
N ASN A 17 -8.12 -1.06 -2.18
CA ASN A 17 -9.30 -1.80 -1.73
C ASN A 17 -9.72 -2.85 -2.77
N GLY A 18 -9.88 -4.10 -2.32
CA GLY A 18 -10.24 -5.23 -3.16
C GLY A 18 -9.08 -5.81 -3.99
N LEU A 19 -7.88 -5.22 -3.95
CA LEU A 19 -6.68 -5.80 -4.56
C LEU A 19 -6.44 -7.19 -3.98
N LYS A 20 -6.08 -8.15 -4.84
CA LYS A 20 -5.76 -9.51 -4.42
C LYS A 20 -4.24 -9.66 -4.33
N VAL A 21 -3.74 -10.12 -3.18
CA VAL A 21 -2.29 -10.31 -2.94
C VAL A 21 -1.95 -11.76 -2.59
N PRO A 22 -0.80 -12.30 -3.05
CA PRO A 22 0.31 -11.60 -3.71
C PRO A 22 -0.01 -11.14 -5.14
N VAL A 23 0.59 -10.04 -5.55
CA VAL A 23 0.38 -9.41 -6.87
C VAL A 23 1.72 -9.00 -7.50
N GLU A 24 1.79 -8.89 -8.82
CA GLU A 24 2.96 -8.35 -9.49
C GLU A 24 3.30 -6.94 -8.99
N GLU A 25 4.59 -6.66 -8.84
CA GLU A 25 5.10 -5.39 -8.32
C GLU A 25 4.60 -4.18 -9.13
N GLU A 26 4.58 -4.30 -10.46
CA GLU A 26 4.10 -3.26 -11.37
C GLU A 26 2.63 -2.91 -11.10
N ILE A 27 1.78 -3.89 -10.82
CA ILE A 27 0.35 -3.65 -10.50
C ILE A 27 0.23 -2.87 -9.19
N PHE A 28 1.08 -3.16 -8.21
CA PHE A 28 1.08 -2.44 -6.94
C PHE A 28 1.60 -1.00 -7.12
N LEU A 29 2.68 -0.83 -7.88
CA LEU A 29 3.23 0.50 -8.24
C LEU A 29 2.21 1.34 -9.00
N ASP A 30 1.45 0.74 -9.92
CA ASP A 30 0.36 1.40 -10.62
C ASP A 30 -0.73 1.89 -9.66
N LYS A 31 -1.02 1.15 -8.57
CA LYS A 31 -1.93 1.65 -7.53
C LYS A 31 -1.37 2.87 -6.82
N LEU A 32 -0.09 2.87 -6.47
CA LEU A 32 0.57 4.03 -5.83
C LEU A 32 0.56 5.26 -6.76
N LYS A 33 0.90 5.06 -8.03
CA LYS A 33 0.92 6.13 -9.05
C LYS A 33 -0.44 6.75 -9.30
N ASN A 34 -1.50 5.93 -9.30
CA ASN A 34 -2.87 6.39 -9.54
C ASN A 34 -3.63 6.75 -8.25
N THR A 35 -2.96 6.75 -7.09
CA THR A 35 -3.57 7.19 -5.84
C THR A 35 -3.74 8.71 -5.87
N MET A 36 -4.96 9.19 -5.61
CA MET A 36 -5.22 10.61 -5.41
C MET A 36 -4.78 11.03 -4.00
N TRP A 37 -3.53 11.44 -3.87
CA TRP A 37 -2.95 11.88 -2.59
C TRP A 37 -3.61 13.19 -2.10
N SER A 38 -3.64 13.38 -0.79
CA SER A 38 -4.15 14.62 -0.20
C SER A 38 -3.27 15.81 -0.58
N GLU A 39 -3.87 16.97 -0.81
CA GLU A 39 -3.16 18.25 -0.94
C GLU A 39 -2.91 18.92 0.41
N GLU A 40 -3.49 18.39 1.49
CA GLU A 40 -3.37 18.95 2.83
C GLU A 40 -1.99 18.66 3.43
N SER A 41 -1.30 19.71 3.88
CA SER A 41 -0.01 19.60 4.57
C SER A 41 -0.12 18.70 5.80
N GLY A 42 0.79 17.74 5.94
CA GLY A 42 0.78 16.73 7.00
C GLY A 42 -0.07 15.49 6.72
N LYS A 43 -0.84 15.46 5.62
CA LYS A 43 -1.56 14.27 5.13
C LYS A 43 -1.01 13.70 3.83
N GLN A 44 0.14 14.22 3.40
CA GLN A 44 0.87 13.76 2.23
C GLN A 44 1.81 12.61 2.58
N PRO A 45 2.07 11.70 1.63
CA PRO A 45 3.15 10.74 1.78
C PRO A 45 4.50 11.47 1.94
N PRO A 46 5.53 10.81 2.49
CA PRO A 46 6.88 11.38 2.61
C PRO A 46 7.50 11.84 1.27
N THR A 47 6.98 11.31 0.16
CA THR A 47 7.40 11.55 -1.21
C THR A 47 6.23 11.26 -2.15
N LEU A 48 6.23 11.87 -3.35
CA LEU A 48 5.25 11.58 -4.40
C LEU A 48 5.76 10.56 -5.44
N ASN A 49 7.00 10.11 -5.28
CA ASN A 49 7.57 9.06 -6.12
C ASN A 49 7.00 7.68 -5.71
N PRO A 50 6.30 6.95 -6.60
CA PRO A 50 5.69 5.65 -6.28
C PRO A 50 6.68 4.60 -5.77
N GLU A 51 7.87 4.53 -6.36
CA GLU A 51 8.91 3.57 -5.97
C GLU A 51 9.43 3.87 -4.56
N GLU A 52 9.64 5.13 -4.23
CA GLU A 52 10.05 5.54 -2.88
C GLU A 52 8.94 5.29 -1.85
N ILE A 53 7.66 5.58 -2.18
CA ILE A 53 6.51 5.23 -1.33
C ILE A 53 6.51 3.71 -1.07
N MET A 54 6.74 2.90 -2.10
CA MET A 54 6.82 1.45 -1.96
C MET A 54 7.94 1.03 -0.98
N GLN A 55 9.11 1.70 -1.03
CA GLN A 55 10.18 1.44 -0.06
C GLN A 55 9.77 1.77 1.37
N TYR A 56 9.06 2.89 1.60
CA TYR A 56 8.54 3.21 2.93
C TYR A 56 7.58 2.13 3.44
N LEU A 57 6.66 1.66 2.60
CA LEU A 57 5.71 0.61 2.96
C LEU A 57 6.41 -0.72 3.28
N LEU A 58 7.49 -1.06 2.57
CA LEU A 58 8.33 -2.22 2.86
C LEU A 58 9.06 -2.07 4.19
N GLN A 59 9.68 -0.92 4.46
CA GLN A 59 10.38 -0.63 5.71
C GLN A 59 9.46 -0.66 6.93
N MET A 60 8.22 -0.20 6.76
CA MET A 60 7.18 -0.25 7.78
C MET A 60 6.57 -1.65 7.96
N GLY A 61 6.87 -2.60 7.07
CA GLY A 61 6.29 -3.94 7.08
C GLY A 61 4.81 -4.00 6.68
N ILE A 62 4.26 -2.92 6.09
CA ILE A 62 2.88 -2.90 5.56
C ILE A 62 2.76 -3.81 4.35
N ILE A 63 3.82 -3.90 3.55
CA ILE A 63 3.96 -4.86 2.45
C ILE A 63 5.27 -5.62 2.59
N ASP A 64 5.33 -6.78 1.96
CA ASP A 64 6.51 -7.61 1.85
C ASP A 64 6.75 -8.02 0.39
N ARG A 65 8.02 -8.07 -0.03
CA ARG A 65 8.40 -8.60 -1.34
C ARG A 65 8.72 -10.08 -1.20
N ARG A 66 8.01 -10.92 -1.95
CA ARG A 66 8.25 -12.37 -2.00
C ARG A 66 9.46 -12.72 -2.86
N TYR A 67 9.91 -13.97 -2.77
CA TYR A 67 11.00 -14.50 -3.58
C TYR A 67 10.74 -14.41 -5.09
N ASP A 68 9.47 -14.54 -5.50
CA ASP A 68 9.02 -14.38 -6.90
C ASP A 68 8.80 -12.92 -7.30
N LYS A 69 9.30 -11.97 -6.49
CA LYS A 69 9.17 -10.51 -6.65
C LYS A 69 7.75 -9.97 -6.51
N ARG A 70 6.75 -10.81 -6.21
CA ARG A 70 5.39 -10.33 -5.98
C ARG A 70 5.29 -9.59 -4.66
N VAL A 71 4.46 -8.56 -4.65
CA VAL A 71 4.11 -7.79 -3.46
C VAL A 71 3.00 -8.53 -2.73
N ASN A 72 3.24 -8.80 -1.46
CA ASN A 72 2.26 -9.32 -0.52
C ASN A 72 1.96 -8.26 0.55
N MET A 73 0.87 -8.47 1.29
CA MET A 73 0.51 -7.66 2.45
C MET A 73 0.27 -8.61 3.63
N PRO A 74 0.93 -8.42 4.78
CA PRO A 74 0.67 -9.22 5.97
C PRO A 74 -0.79 -9.11 6.41
N THR A 75 -1.33 -10.21 6.94
CA THR A 75 -2.76 -10.33 7.31
C THR A 75 -3.23 -9.23 8.26
N ILE A 76 -2.37 -8.75 9.15
CA ILE A 76 -2.67 -7.67 10.11
C ILE A 76 -3.03 -6.34 9.42
N TYR A 77 -2.53 -6.11 8.21
CA TYR A 77 -2.84 -4.91 7.40
C TYR A 77 -3.95 -5.17 6.39
N MET A 78 -4.09 -6.39 5.89
CA MET A 78 -5.08 -6.72 4.85
C MET A 78 -6.50 -6.24 5.18
N TYR A 79 -6.96 -6.45 6.42
CA TYR A 79 -8.28 -6.00 6.84
C TYR A 79 -8.42 -4.47 6.82
N GLY A 80 -7.42 -3.75 7.34
CA GLY A 80 -7.43 -2.28 7.38
C GLY A 80 -7.29 -1.61 6.01
N PHE A 81 -6.72 -2.31 5.03
CA PHE A 81 -6.57 -1.83 3.64
C PHE A 81 -7.60 -2.41 2.67
N GLY A 82 -8.52 -3.27 3.13
CA GLY A 82 -9.51 -3.92 2.26
C GLY A 82 -8.91 -4.88 1.22
N VAL A 83 -7.66 -5.27 1.38
CA VAL A 83 -6.92 -6.19 0.49
C VAL A 83 -7.33 -7.64 0.78
N LYS A 84 -7.40 -8.48 -0.25
CA LYS A 84 -7.91 -9.85 -0.16
C LYS A 84 -6.87 -10.87 -0.61
N ARG A 85 -7.03 -12.13 -0.18
CA ARG A 85 -6.33 -13.25 -0.82
C ARG A 85 -7.04 -13.59 -2.15
N PRO A 86 -6.32 -14.08 -3.17
CA PRO A 86 -6.93 -14.82 -4.26
C PRO A 86 -7.81 -15.92 -3.66
N LYS A 87 -9.09 -15.94 -4.05
CA LYS A 87 -9.91 -17.14 -3.82
C LYS A 87 -9.40 -18.19 -4.83
N GLY A 88 -9.14 -19.40 -4.33
CA GLY A 88 -8.91 -20.56 -5.20
C GLY A 88 -10.15 -20.91 -5.99
#